data_AF-A0A957ITK8-F1
#
_entry.id   AF-A0A957ITK8-F1
#
_cell.length_a   1.000
_cell.length_b   1.000
_cell.length_c   1.000
_cell.angle_alpha   90.00
_cell.angle_beta   90.00
_cell.angle_gamma   90.00
#
_symmetry.space_group_name_H-M   'P 1'
#
loop_
_entity.id
_entity.type
_entity.pdbx_description
1 polymer ?
#
loop_
_entity_poly.entity_id
_entity_poly.type
_entity_poly.pdbx_seq_one_letter_code
_entity_poly.pdbx_strand_id
1 'polypeptide(L)' 'MNRLEREFNQQADFFHFNIDRREFDTIREQLGLFRRSTYILLDPDGNEIRTWIGPLEEQAMINQMTELLADYSSN' A
#
# COMPACT_ATOMS: atom_id res chain seq x y z
N MET A 1 -2.52 14.01 -4.74
CA MET A 1 -3.67 13.12 -4.99
C MET A 1 -3.38 12.40 -6.30
N ASN A 2 -2.87 11.18 -6.19
CA ASN A 2 -2.37 10.40 -7.33
C ASN A 2 -3.53 9.71 -8.07
N ARG A 3 -3.28 9.15 -9.27
CA ARG A 3 -4.33 8.50 -10.06
C ARG A 3 -4.94 7.28 -9.35
N LEU A 4 -4.12 6.52 -8.63
CA LEU A 4 -4.52 5.39 -7.79
C LEU A 4 -5.63 5.72 -6.80
N GLU A 5 -5.44 6.78 -5.99
CA GLU A 5 -6.46 7.19 -5.01
C GLU A 5 -7.78 7.53 -5.70
N ARG A 6 -7.74 8.17 -6.88
CA ARG A 6 -8.98 8.50 -7.61
C ARG A 6 -9.69 7.27 -8.15
N GLU A 7 -8.96 6.26 -8.61
CA GLU A 7 -9.55 5.07 -9.22
C GLU A 7 -10.12 4.10 -8.16
N PHE A 8 -9.53 4.07 -6.96
CA PHE A 8 -9.86 3.06 -5.96
C PHE A 8 -10.38 3.60 -4.62
N ASN A 9 -10.55 4.91 -4.43
CA ASN A 9 -11.06 5.47 -3.15
C ASN A 9 -12.45 4.96 -2.72
N GLN A 10 -13.24 4.38 -3.64
CA GLN A 10 -14.53 3.79 -3.29
C GLN A 10 -14.41 2.35 -2.77
N GLN A 11 -13.24 1.73 -2.93
CA GLN A 11 -12.99 0.31 -2.65
C GLN A 11 -11.84 0.09 -1.67
N ALA A 12 -10.96 1.08 -1.48
CA ALA A 12 -9.80 1.00 -0.61
C ALA A 12 -9.57 2.32 0.12
N ASP A 13 -9.18 2.21 1.39
CA ASP A 13 -8.68 3.33 2.18
C ASP A 13 -7.18 3.50 1.95
N PHE A 14 -6.76 4.76 1.76
CA PHE A 14 -5.36 5.11 1.51
C PHE A 14 -4.73 5.77 2.72
N PHE A 15 -3.79 5.07 3.35
CA PHE A 15 -3.01 5.60 4.47
C PHE A 15 -1.62 6.05 4.00
N HIS A 16 -1.32 7.33 4.20
CA HIS A 16 -0.03 7.91 3.84
C HIS A 16 0.84 8.09 5.09
N PHE A 17 1.84 7.23 5.24
CA PHE A 17 2.79 7.31 6.34
C PHE A 17 4.07 8.03 5.91
N ASN A 18 4.40 9.11 6.62
CA ASN A 18 5.71 9.75 6.48
C ASN A 18 6.69 9.14 7.49
N ILE A 19 7.45 8.14 7.03
CA ILE A 19 8.42 7.39 7.85
C ILE A 19 9.60 8.22 8.38
N ASP A 20 9.78 9.47 7.90
CA ASP A 20 10.82 10.37 8.39
C ASP A 20 10.43 11.11 9.68
N ARG A 21 9.18 10.98 10.13
CA ARG A 21 8.77 11.49 11.44
C ARG A 21 9.23 10.54 12.54
N ARG A 22 9.84 11.12 13.60
CA ARG A 22 10.34 10.38 14.77
C ARG A 22 9.31 9.46 15.43
N GLU A 23 8.03 9.82 15.36
CA GLU A 23 6.93 9.01 15.91
C GLU A 23 6.78 7.63 15.24
N PHE A 24 7.39 7.43 14.07
CA PHE A 24 7.35 6.16 13.33
C PHE A 24 8.68 5.41 13.33
N ASP A 25 9.67 5.81 14.14
CA ASP A 25 11.00 5.17 14.18
C ASP A 25 10.89 3.66 14.50
N THR A 26 10.00 3.27 15.42
CA THR A 26 9.78 1.86 15.79
C THR A 26 9.21 1.04 14.64
N ILE A 27 8.18 1.55 13.94
CA ILE A 27 7.57 0.86 12.79
C ILE A 27 8.58 0.79 11.63
N ARG A 28 9.36 1.86 11.42
CA ARG A 28 10.41 1.92 10.41
C ARG A 28 11.47 0.84 10.62
N GLU A 29 11.90 0.64 11.87
CA GLU A 29 12.86 -0.41 12.23
C GLU A 29 12.26 -1.81 12.11
N GLN A 30 11.03 -2.02 12.60
CA GLN A 30 10.35 -3.32 12.54
C GLN A 30 10.10 -3.80 11.10
N LEU A 31 9.75 -2.88 10.20
CA LEU A 31 9.44 -3.17 8.80
C LEU A 31 10.66 -3.02 7.87
N GLY A 32 11.85 -2.69 8.40
CA GLY A 32 13.07 -2.56 7.60
C GLY A 32 13.01 -1.46 6.54
N LEU A 33 12.27 -0.38 6.81
CA LEU A 33 12.00 0.70 5.85
C LEU A 33 13.18 1.66 5.74
N PHE A 34 14.22 1.25 5.02
CA PHE A 34 15.42 2.06 4.81
C PHE A 34 15.39 2.77 3.45
N ARG A 35 15.03 4.06 3.47
CA ARG A 35 15.22 5.03 2.37
C ARG A 35 14.52 4.74 1.04
N ARG A 36 13.55 3.81 1.01
CA ARG A 36 12.81 3.46 -0.21
C ARG A 36 11.31 3.58 0.06
N SER A 37 10.57 4.11 -0.91
CA SER A 37 9.11 4.06 -0.90
C SER A 37 8.68 2.61 -0.71
N THR A 38 7.78 2.39 0.25
CA THR A 38 7.24 1.07 0.52
C THR A 38 5.73 1.16 0.48
N TYR A 39 5.13 0.21 -0.22
CA TYR A 39 3.69 0.10 -0.37
C TYR A 39 3.30 -1.22 0.28
N ILE A 40 2.27 -1.18 1.11
CA ILE A 40 1.76 -2.36 1.83
C ILE A 40 0.26 -2.40 1.54
N LEU A 41 -0.22 -3.56 1.09
CA LEU A 41 -1.63 -3.84 0.95
C LEU A 41 -2.07 -4.78 2.07
N LEU A 42 -3.10 -4.36 2.78
CA LEU A 42 -3.71 -5.10 3.88
C LEU A 42 -5.12 -5.54 3.49
N ASP A 43 -5.57 -6.67 4.03
CA ASP A 43 -6.95 -7.11 3.95
C ASP A 43 -7.84 -6.35 4.98
N PRO A 44 -9.17 -6.53 4.97
CA PRO A 44 -10.06 -5.88 5.93
C PRO A 44 -9.81 -6.24 7.40
N ASP A 45 -9.17 -7.38 7.68
CA ASP A 45 -8.80 -7.83 9.02
C ASP A 45 -7.42 -7.28 9.46
N GLY A 46 -6.74 -6.55 8.59
CA GLY A 46 -5.41 -5.96 8.83
C GLY A 46 -4.24 -6.91 8.58
N ASN A 47 -4.47 -8.07 7.95
CA ASN A 47 -3.39 -8.97 7.56
C ASN A 47 -2.71 -8.47 6.29
N GLU A 48 -1.38 -8.63 6.22
CA GLU A 48 -0.62 -8.28 5.02
C GLU A 48 -0.92 -9.24 3.86
N ILE A 49 -1.44 -8.70 2.75
CA ILE A 49 -1.61 -9.43 1.49
C ILE A 49 -0.30 -9.37 0.69
N ARG A 50 0.31 -8.18 0.61
CA ARG A 50 1.50 -7.93 -0.20
C ARG A 50 2.25 -6.67 0.20
N THR A 51 3.58 -6.73 0.08
CA THR A 51 4.48 -5.58 0.26
C THR A 51 5.35 -5.37 -0.97
N TRP A 52 5.56 -4.11 -1.34
CA TRP A 52 6.49 -3.70 -2.39
C TRP A 52 7.49 -2.67 -1.88
N ILE A 53 8.78 -2.90 -2.16
CA ILE A 53 9.88 -2.03 -1.72
C ILE A 53 10.56 -1.41 -2.94
N GLY A 54 10.61 -0.08 -3.00
CA GLY A 54 11.24 0.68 -4.07
C GLY A 54 10.24 1.49 -4.90
N PRO A 55 10.72 2.16 -5.96
CA PRO A 55 9.84 2.87 -6.87
C PRO A 55 8.93 1.86 -7.58
N LEU A 56 7.63 2.00 -7.38
CA LEU A 56 6.64 1.29 -8.19
C LEU A 56 6.25 2.16 -9.37
N GLU A 57 6.13 1.54 -10.54
CA GLU A 57 5.40 2.19 -11.64
C GLU A 57 3.90 2.18 -11.35
N GLU A 58 3.27 3.35 -11.49
CA GLU A 58 1.85 3.56 -11.17
C GLU A 58 0.95 2.54 -11.90
N GLN A 59 1.24 2.25 -13.17
CA GLN A 59 0.46 1.29 -13.96
C GLN A 59 0.57 -0.14 -13.44
N ALA A 60 1.74 -0.53 -12.94
CA ALA A 60 1.93 -1.86 -12.35
C ALA A 60 1.13 -2.01 -11.05
N MET A 61 1.00 -0.93 -10.27
CA MET A 61 0.18 -0.92 -9.05
C MET A 61 -1.31 -0.98 -9.38
N ILE A 62 -1.77 -0.23 -10.38
CA ILE A 62 -3.18 -0.25 -10.84
C ILE A 62 -3.58 -1.66 -11.28
N ASN A 63 -2.74 -2.34 -12.08
CA ASN A 63 -3.02 -3.70 -12.53
C ASN A 63 -3.14 -4.68 -11.34
N GLN A 64 -2.21 -4.62 -10.38
CA GLN A 64 -2.25 -5.49 -9.20
C GLN A 64 -3.44 -5.20 -8.29
N MET A 65 -3.78 -3.93 -8.07
CA MET A 65 -4.97 -3.54 -7.30
C MET A 65 -6.26 -4.07 -7.96
N THR A 66 -6.32 -4.02 -9.29
CA THR A 66 -7.48 -4.49 -10.05
C THR A 66 -7.66 -6.00 -9.92
N GLU A 67 -6.58 -6.77 -10.06
CA GLU A 67 -6.58 -8.22 -9.87
C GLU A 67 -7.01 -8.59 -8.45
N LEU A 68 -6.42 -7.94 -7.43
CA LEU A 68 -6.70 -8.24 -6.03
C LEU A 68 -8.15 -7.91 -5.66
N LEU A 69 -8.68 -6.75 -6.05
CA LEU A 69 -10.07 -6.40 -5.77
C LEU A 69 -11.08 -7.29 -6.51
N ALA A 70 -10.73 -7.83 -7.69
CA ALA A 70 -11.55 -8.81 -8.38
C ALA A 70 -11.64 -10.14 -7.61
N ASP A 71 -10.54 -10.59 -7.00
CA ASP A 71 -10.52 -11.79 -6.17
C ASP A 71 -11.33 -11.61 -4.87
N TYR A 72 -11.28 -10.42 -4.25
CA TYR A 72 -12.05 -10.11 -3.04
C TYR A 72 -13.55 -9.87 -3.29
N SER A 73 -13.94 -9.44 -4.49
CA SER A 73 -15.36 -9.27 -4.84
C SER A 73 -16.04 -10.57 -5.32
N SER A 74 -15.25 -11.63 -5.55
CA SER A 74 -15.74 -12.95 -5.98
C SER A 74 -15.94 -13.94 -4.82
N ASN A 75 -15.60 -13.55 -3.59
CA ASN A 75 -15.89 -14.29 -2.34
C ASN A 75 -16.96 -13.58 -1.53
#